data_AF-A0A8X6R2V6-F1
#
_entry.id   AF-A0A8X6R2V6-F1
#
_cell.length_a   1.000
_cell.length_b   1.000
_cell.length_c   1.000
_cell.angle_alpha   90.00
_cell.angle_beta   90.00
_cell.angle_gamma   90.00
#
_symmetry.space_group_name_H-M   'P 1'
#
loop_
_entity.id
_entity.type
_entity.pdbx_description
1 polymer ?
#
loop_
_entity_poly.entity_id
_entity_poly.type
_entity_poly.pdbx_seq_one_letter_code
_entity_poly.pdbx_strand_id
1 'polypeptide(L)'
;MEVGLVIPSKAKIIDLKKLIGSSAMYKNDIECVRSLVENALEKSKQEAEKNEREAEIQLEKIKLSQIEKELELAKVRKESEKNPQTLESGEPSYLTDKLESLVKSIKDS
;
A
#
# COMPACT_ATOMS: atom_id res chain seq x y z
N MET A 1 -28.73 -21.78 17.16
CA MET A 1 -27.44 -22.42 16.85
C MET A 1 -27.31 -22.38 15.35
N GLU A 2 -26.71 -21.32 14.82
CA GLU A 2 -26.57 -21.09 13.38
C GLU A 2 -25.29 -21.81 12.95
N VAL A 3 -25.42 -23.01 12.40
CA VAL A 3 -24.28 -23.78 11.90
C VAL A 3 -23.84 -23.19 10.56
N GLY A 4 -23.09 -22.10 10.64
CA GLY A 4 -22.36 -21.55 9.50
C GLY A 4 -21.33 -22.57 9.03
N LEU A 5 -21.68 -23.32 7.98
CA LEU A 5 -20.73 -24.15 7.25
C LEU A 5 -19.68 -23.21 6.66
N VAL A 6 -18.53 -23.10 7.32
CA VAL A 6 -17.38 -22.35 6.83
C VAL A 6 -16.83 -23.10 5.62
N ILE A 7 -17.23 -22.68 4.43
CA ILE A 7 -16.68 -23.17 3.17
C ILE A 7 -15.27 -22.59 3.03
N PRO A 8 -14.21 -23.41 3.00
CA PRO A 8 -12.84 -22.92 2.83
C PRO A 8 -12.68 -22.23 1.46
N SER A 9 -12.00 -21.08 1.44
CA SER A 9 -11.76 -20.25 0.23
C SER A 9 -10.99 -20.95 -0.91
N LYS A 10 -10.47 -22.17 -0.65
CA LYS A 10 -9.73 -23.01 -1.63
C LYS A 10 -10.35 -24.40 -1.82
N ALA A 11 -11.55 -24.64 -1.28
CA ALA A 11 -12.23 -25.94 -1.42
C ALA A 11 -12.48 -26.22 -2.91
N LYS A 12 -12.04 -27.40 -3.38
CA LYS A 12 -12.33 -27.82 -4.76
C LYS A 12 -13.82 -28.14 -4.86
N ILE A 13 -14.39 -28.07 -6.05
CA ILE A 13 -15.79 -28.46 -6.31
C ILE A 13 -16.11 -29.86 -5.74
N ILE A 14 -15.11 -30.74 -5.70
CA ILE A 14 -15.18 -32.08 -5.11
C ILE A 14 -15.45 -32.04 -3.59
N ASP A 15 -14.86 -31.09 -2.87
CA ASP A 15 -15.02 -30.93 -1.42
C ASP A 15 -16.40 -30.35 -1.09
N LEU A 16 -16.85 -29.37 -1.86
CA LEU A 16 -18.21 -28.83 -1.79
C LEU A 16 -19.26 -29.92 -2.02
N LYS A 17 -19.06 -30.76 -3.04
CA LYS A 17 -19.95 -31.89 -3.34
C LYS A 17 -19.99 -32.90 -2.19
N LYS A 18 -18.85 -33.20 -1.56
CA LYS A 18 -18.81 -34.09 -0.37
C LYS A 18 -19.53 -33.47 0.82
N LEU A 19 -19.36 -32.18 1.07
CA LEU A 19 -19.99 -31.45 2.17
C LEU A 19 -21.53 -31.44 2.02
N ILE A 20 -22.01 -31.12 0.81
CA ILE A 20 -23.45 -31.11 0.49
C ILE A 20 -24.03 -32.53 0.59
N GLY A 21 -23.35 -33.53 0.00
CA GLY A 21 -23.83 -34.92 0.00
C GLY A 21 -23.79 -35.62 1.37
N SER A 22 -22.95 -35.14 2.30
CA SER A 22 -22.90 -35.62 3.69
C SER A 22 -23.88 -34.88 4.62
N SER A 23 -24.44 -33.75 4.18
CA SER A 23 -25.43 -33.01 4.96
C SER A 23 -26.80 -33.67 4.90
N ALA A 24 -27.37 -34.00 6.06
CA ALA A 24 -28.73 -34.50 6.17
C ALA A 24 -29.79 -33.49 5.68
N MET A 25 -29.49 -32.18 5.74
CA MET A 25 -30.40 -31.11 5.31
C MET A 25 -30.38 -30.89 3.81
N TYR A 26 -29.22 -30.97 3.17
CA TYR A 26 -29.03 -30.54 1.78
C TYR A 26 -28.94 -31.68 0.78
N LYS A 27 -28.77 -32.93 1.24
CA LYS A 27 -28.58 -34.10 0.38
C LYS A 27 -29.71 -34.32 -0.63
N ASN A 28 -30.95 -33.99 -0.28
CA ASN A 28 -32.13 -34.26 -1.10
C ASN A 28 -32.88 -32.99 -1.55
N ASP A 29 -32.45 -31.80 -1.12
CA ASP A 29 -33.10 -30.53 -1.44
C ASP A 29 -32.25 -29.72 -2.43
N ILE A 30 -32.46 -30.01 -3.71
CA ILE A 30 -31.71 -29.43 -4.82
C ILE A 30 -31.96 -27.93 -4.94
N GLU A 31 -33.19 -27.47 -4.68
CA GLU A 31 -33.55 -26.04 -4.78
C GLU A 31 -32.89 -25.24 -3.66
N CYS A 32 -32.85 -25.79 -2.44
CA CYS A 32 -32.11 -25.18 -1.33
C CYS A 32 -30.61 -25.06 -1.65
N VAL A 33 -30.00 -26.13 -2.18
CA VAL A 33 -28.58 -26.10 -2.58
C VAL A 33 -28.33 -25.07 -3.67
N ARG A 34 -29.22 -24.97 -4.68
CA ARG A 34 -29.09 -23.98 -5.75
C ARG A 34 -29.12 -22.56 -5.20
N SER A 35 -30.12 -22.23 -4.38
CA SER A 35 -30.24 -20.90 -3.79
C SER A 35 -29.04 -20.55 -2.89
N LEU A 36 -28.50 -21.51 -2.14
CA LEU A 36 -27.29 -21.29 -1.32
C LEU A 36 -26.07 -21.00 -2.18
N VAL A 37 -25.89 -21.73 -3.29
CA VAL A 37 -24.78 -21.51 -4.22
C VAL A 37 -24.91 -20.15 -4.92
N GLU A 38 -26.11 -19.78 -5.38
CA GLU A 38 -26.39 -18.48 -5.98
C GLU A 38 -26.09 -17.34 -5.00
N ASN A 39 -26.57 -17.44 -3.76
CA ASN A 39 -26.30 -16.45 -2.72
C ASN A 39 -24.81 -16.36 -2.37
N ALA A 40 -24.09 -17.49 -2.32
CA ALA A 40 -22.66 -17.50 -2.05
C ALA A 40 -21.87 -16.86 -3.19
N LEU A 41 -22.27 -17.11 -4.45
CA LEU A 41 -21.65 -16.51 -5.63
C LEU A 41 -21.85 -14.99 -5.66
N GLU A 42 -23.08 -14.54 -5.38
CA GLU A 42 -23.40 -13.11 -5.32
C GLU A 42 -22.59 -12.40 -4.23
N LYS A 43 -22.53 -12.97 -3.02
CA LYS A 43 -21.69 -12.43 -1.93
C LYS A 43 -20.22 -12.38 -2.32
N SER A 44 -19.70 -13.43 -2.96
CA SER A 44 -18.31 -13.47 -3.42
C SER A 44 -18.02 -12.37 -4.45
N LYS A 45 -18.97 -12.11 -5.35
CA LYS A 45 -18.84 -11.06 -6.36
C LYS A 45 -18.85 -9.66 -5.72
N GLN A 46 -19.79 -9.41 -4.81
CA GLN A 46 -19.88 -8.14 -4.09
C GLN A 46 -18.62 -7.84 -3.28
N GLU A 47 -18.05 -8.85 -2.60
CA GLU A 47 -16.80 -8.69 -1.85
C GLU A 47 -15.62 -8.39 -2.78
N ALA A 48 -15.57 -9.03 -3.96
CA ALA A 48 -14.55 -8.75 -4.96
C ALA A 48 -14.64 -7.31 -5.49
N GLU A 49 -15.82 -6.85 -5.88
CA GLU A 49 -16.06 -5.48 -6.37
C GLU A 49 -15.72 -4.43 -5.29
N LYS A 50 -16.08 -4.70 -4.03
CA LYS A 50 -15.73 -3.83 -2.91
C LYS A 50 -14.22 -3.74 -2.72
N ASN A 51 -13.52 -4.88 -2.76
CA ASN A 51 -12.06 -4.93 -2.61
C ASN A 51 -11.35 -4.22 -3.76
N GLU A 52 -11.83 -4.37 -4.99
CA GLU A 52 -11.29 -3.66 -6.16
C GLU A 52 -11.44 -2.14 -5.99
N ARG A 53 -12.65 -1.66 -5.64
CA ARG A 53 -12.90 -0.24 -5.37
C ARG A 53 -12.05 0.29 -4.23
N GLU A 54 -11.88 -0.46 -3.15
CA GLU A 54 -11.05 -0.06 -2.03
C GLU A 54 -9.57 0.02 -2.45
N ALA A 55 -9.08 -0.92 -3.25
CA ALA A 55 -7.72 -0.88 -3.80
C ALA A 55 -7.50 0.35 -4.69
N GLU A 56 -8.45 0.69 -5.56
CA GLU A 56 -8.39 1.90 -6.40
C GLU A 56 -8.28 3.17 -5.55
N ILE A 57 -9.14 3.30 -4.52
CA ILE A 57 -9.10 4.45 -3.61
C ILE A 57 -7.76 4.57 -2.90
N GLN A 58 -7.16 3.45 -2.46
CA GLN A 58 -5.85 3.48 -1.81
C GLN A 58 -4.74 3.91 -2.78
N LEU A 59 -4.80 3.47 -4.04
CA LEU A 59 -3.86 3.91 -5.07
C LEU A 59 -3.99 5.42 -5.35
N GLU A 60 -5.20 5.96 -5.44
CA GLU A 60 -5.43 7.39 -5.63
C GLU A 60 -4.91 8.21 -4.45
N LYS A 61 -5.10 7.76 -3.21
CA LYS A 61 -4.55 8.40 -2.01
C LYS A 61 -3.02 8.46 -2.04
N ILE A 62 -2.37 7.37 -2.43
CA ILE A 62 -0.90 7.33 -2.56
C ILE A 62 -0.44 8.33 -3.62
N LYS A 63 -1.09 8.34 -4.79
CA LYS A 63 -0.77 9.26 -5.87
C LYS A 63 -0.95 10.72 -5.47
N LEU A 64 -2.03 11.03 -4.74
CA LEU A 64 -2.29 12.37 -4.24
C LEU A 64 -1.19 12.82 -3.26
N SER A 65 -0.82 11.97 -2.30
CA SER A 65 0.24 12.26 -1.33
C SER A 65 1.60 12.50 -2.01
N GLN A 66 1.91 11.76 -3.09
CA GLN A 66 3.12 12.01 -3.88
C GLN A 66 3.10 13.39 -4.54
N ILE A 67 1.98 13.77 -5.15
CA ILE A 67 1.81 15.08 -5.80
C ILE A 67 1.93 16.21 -4.77
N GLU A 68 1.30 16.08 -3.60
CA GLU A 68 1.38 17.07 -2.51
C GLU A 68 2.83 17.28 -2.04
N LYS A 69 3.59 16.19 -1.87
CA LYS A 69 5.01 16.25 -1.51
C LYS A 69 5.86 16.92 -2.59
N GLU A 70 5.63 16.61 -3.86
CA GLU A 70 6.33 17.25 -4.98
C GLU A 70 6.01 18.76 -5.05
N LEU A 71 4.76 19.13 -4.80
CA LEU A 71 4.33 20.52 -4.75
C LEU A 71 5.02 21.29 -3.61
N GLU A 72 5.13 20.69 -2.42
CA GLU A 72 5.84 21.26 -1.29
C GLU A 72 7.33 21.45 -1.59
N LEU A 73 7.99 20.44 -2.17
CA LEU A 73 9.39 20.55 -2.60
C LEU A 73 9.59 21.65 -3.65
N ALA A 74 8.68 21.78 -4.61
CA ALA A 74 8.74 22.84 -5.62
C ALA A 74 8.57 24.24 -5.00
N LYS A 75 7.72 24.39 -3.97
CA LYS A 75 7.57 25.65 -3.22
C LYS A 75 8.87 26.00 -2.50
N VAL A 76 9.46 25.05 -1.75
CA VAL A 76 10.74 25.25 -1.04
C VAL A 76 11.85 25.64 -2.01
N ARG A 77 11.97 24.95 -3.16
CA ARG A 77 12.96 25.29 -4.19
C ARG A 77 12.77 26.71 -4.73
N LYS A 78 11.53 27.08 -5.05
CA LYS A 78 11.20 28.42 -5.54
C LYS A 78 11.45 29.51 -4.49
N GLU A 79 11.24 29.23 -3.22
CA GLU A 79 11.58 30.14 -2.11
C GLU A 79 13.10 30.28 -1.95
N SER A 80 13.85 29.19 -2.07
CA SER A 80 15.32 29.20 -2.09
C SER A 80 15.89 29.98 -3.28
N GLU A 81 15.26 29.90 -4.45
CA GLU A 81 15.66 30.67 -5.64
C GLU A 81 15.36 32.17 -5.51
N LYS A 82 14.27 32.52 -4.81
CA LYS A 82 13.88 33.92 -4.56
C LYS A 82 14.67 34.59 -3.44
N ASN A 83 15.26 33.80 -2.54
CA ASN A 83 16.13 34.29 -1.47
C ASN A 83 17.51 33.63 -1.57
N PRO A 84 18.36 34.05 -2.52
CA PRO A 84 19.71 33.49 -2.70
C PRO A 84 20.67 33.76 -1.52
N GLN A 85 20.23 34.43 -0.44
CA GLN A 85 21.11 34.86 0.67
C GLN A 85 20.97 34.08 1.99
N THR A 86 20.34 32.90 2.02
CA THR A 86 20.42 32.03 3.22
C THR A 86 21.21 30.75 2.99
N LEU A 87 22.24 30.86 2.15
CA LEU A 87 23.36 29.94 2.12
C LEU A 87 24.60 30.73 1.68
N GLU A 88 24.91 31.79 2.42
CA GLU A 88 26.33 32.09 2.65
C GLU A 88 26.90 30.95 3.49
N SER A 89 27.11 29.80 2.84
CA SER A 89 28.22 28.93 3.17
C SER A 89 29.47 29.75 2.89
N GLY A 90 29.85 30.56 3.88
CA GLY A 90 31.02 31.42 3.85
C GLY A 90 32.20 30.66 3.27
N GLU A 91 32.71 31.21 2.17
CA GLU A 91 34.04 31.01 1.61
C GLU A 91 34.71 29.66 1.91
N PRO A 92 34.68 28.70 0.96
CA PRO A 92 35.58 27.54 1.03
C PRO A 92 37.05 27.97 1.13
N SER A 93 37.42 29.18 0.67
CA SER A 93 38.80 29.69 0.75
C SER A 93 39.40 29.62 2.15
N TYR A 94 38.72 30.16 3.18
CA TYR A 94 39.30 30.20 4.54
C TYR A 94 39.52 28.81 5.13
N LEU A 95 38.61 27.87 4.85
CA LEU A 95 38.74 26.49 5.31
C LEU A 95 39.91 25.81 4.62
N THR A 96 40.10 26.06 3.32
CA THR A 96 41.23 25.53 2.55
C THR A 96 42.56 26.09 3.05
N ASP A 97 42.65 27.40 3.27
CA ASP A 97 43.86 28.09 3.76
C ASP A 97 44.24 27.62 5.16
N LYS A 98 43.24 27.42 6.03
CA LYS A 98 43.45 26.91 7.39
C LYS A 98 43.89 25.44 7.39
N LEU A 99 43.35 24.61 6.49
CA LEU A 99 43.75 23.22 6.34
C LEU A 99 45.21 23.11 5.87
N GLU A 100 45.60 23.94 4.90
CA GLU A 100 46.96 23.95 4.35
C GLU A 100 47.98 24.41 5.40
N SER A 101 47.64 25.41 6.22
CA SER A 101 48.46 25.87 7.34
C SER A 101 48.67 24.78 8.42
N LEU A 102 47.61 24.01 8.72
CA LEU A 102 47.66 22.87 9.65
C LEU A 102 48.56 21.74 9.13
N VAL A 103 48.41 21.38 7.85
CA VAL A 103 49.23 20.34 7.21
C VAL A 103 50.70 20.74 7.18
N LYS A 104 51.00 22.02 6.92
CA LYS A 104 52.38 22.53 6.93
C LYS A 104 53.00 22.49 8.32
N SER A 105 52.25 22.88 9.35
CA SER A 105 52.71 22.87 10.75
C SER A 105 53.07 21.47 11.27
N ILE A 106 52.36 20.43 10.79
CA ILE A 106 52.66 19.03 11.14
C ILE A 106 53.88 18.51 10.39
N LYS A 107 54.10 18.95 9.15
CA LYS A 107 55.21 18.50 8.31
C LYS A 107 56.57 19.06 8.76
N ASP A 108 56.55 20.22 9.41
CA ASP A 108 57.74 20.92 9.91
C ASP A 108 58.02 20.65 11.42
N SER A 109 57.26 19.75 12.08
CA SER A 109 57.50 19.25 13.46
C SER A 109 58.16 17.89 13.46
#